data_AF-A0A7V9UH97-F1
#
_entry.id   AF-A0A7V9UH97-F1
#
_cell.length_a   1.000
_cell.length_b   1.000
_cell.length_c   1.000
_cell.angle_alpha   90.00
_cell.angle_beta   90.00
_cell.angle_gamma   90.00
#
_symmetry.space_group_name_H-M   'P 1'
#
loop_
_entity.id
_entity.type
_entity.pdbx_description
1 polymer ?
#
loop_
_entity_poly.entity_id
_entity_poly.type
_entity_poly.pdbx_seq_one_letter_code
_entity_poly.pdbx_strand_id
1 'polypeptide(L)'
;MMENLKTQSPWGPIRNLLAVLLSAILVASIFALFMLYNYGPSGHYILNNVLLAPDTLANVSFADSDLTAAKSQRYQYDRIEFSNWNAEKKQWLRMPIGTSEYGQFYQKIASEKSILEVSHEVVNQFYSLPPSKLTIFMKSATANSSSGTSSKPLQVAEFSQDGNYYRIELHGQQGSEQWAYFYHPNILKEVAELFVNHLGSK
;
A
#
# COMPACT_ATOMS: atom_id res chain seq x y z
N MET A 1 9.06 -40.41 -74.28
CA MET A 1 8.18 -40.21 -73.11
C MET A 1 8.99 -39.40 -72.10
N MET A 2 8.92 -38.07 -72.21
CA MET A 2 9.65 -37.15 -71.31
C MET A 2 8.64 -36.55 -70.35
N GLU A 3 8.68 -36.99 -69.09
CA GLU A 3 7.92 -36.39 -68.00
C GLU A 3 8.47 -34.99 -67.72
N ASN A 4 7.58 -34.01 -67.85
CA ASN A 4 7.84 -32.62 -67.55
C ASN A 4 7.84 -32.46 -66.01
N LEU A 5 9.00 -32.55 -65.38
CA LEU A 5 9.19 -32.23 -63.96
C LEU A 5 9.02 -30.72 -63.76
N LYS A 6 7.77 -30.30 -63.55
CA LYS A 6 7.43 -28.95 -63.09
C LYS A 6 8.06 -28.75 -61.72
N THR A 7 9.17 -28.02 -61.67
CA THR A 7 9.81 -27.55 -60.45
C THR A 7 8.82 -26.67 -59.69
N GLN A 8 8.15 -27.23 -58.68
CA GLN A 8 7.33 -26.46 -57.77
C GLN A 8 8.24 -25.49 -57.01
N SER A 9 7.97 -24.19 -57.17
CA SER A 9 8.71 -23.12 -56.50
C SER A 9 8.60 -23.29 -54.97
N PRO A 10 9.71 -23.43 -54.23
CA PRO A 10 9.69 -23.68 -52.78
C PRO A 10 9.19 -22.45 -51.98
N TRP A 11 8.98 -21.32 -52.63
CA TRP A 11 8.62 -20.05 -52.01
C TRP A 11 7.15 -19.96 -51.58
N GLY A 12 6.25 -20.74 -52.19
CA GLY A 12 4.82 -20.74 -51.84
C GLY A 12 4.56 -21.20 -50.40
N PRO A 13 5.06 -22.39 -49.99
CA PRO A 13 4.96 -22.87 -48.62
C PRO A 13 5.59 -21.91 -47.59
N ILE A 14 6.75 -21.33 -47.92
CA ILE A 14 7.47 -20.39 -47.05
C ILE A 14 6.64 -19.11 -46.82
N ARG A 15 6.03 -18.55 -47.86
CA ARG A 15 5.16 -17.37 -47.74
C ARG A 15 3.94 -17.63 -46.86
N ASN A 16 3.31 -18.79 -47.03
CA ASN A 16 2.15 -19.15 -46.21
C ASN A 16 2.54 -19.35 -44.74
N LEU A 17 3.69 -19.98 -44.48
CA LEU A 17 4.20 -20.15 -43.13
C LEU A 17 4.52 -18.80 -42.47
N LEU A 18 5.17 -17.88 -43.19
CA LEU A 18 5.43 -16.52 -42.70
C LEU A 18 4.14 -15.73 -42.44
N ALA A 19 3.13 -15.87 -43.30
CA ALA A 19 1.84 -15.21 -43.13
C ALA A 19 1.12 -15.70 -41.86
N VAL A 20 1.16 -17.00 -41.59
CA VAL A 20 0.60 -17.59 -40.36
C VAL A 20 1.37 -17.14 -39.11
N LEU A 21 2.71 -17.05 -39.20
CA LEU A 21 3.53 -16.56 -38.10
C LEU A 21 3.23 -15.10 -37.77
N LEU A 22 3.13 -14.24 -38.78
CA LEU A 22 2.79 -12.82 -38.61
C LEU A 22 1.37 -12.63 -38.08
N SER A 23 0.40 -13.42 -38.55
CA SER A 23 -0.96 -13.34 -38.04
C SER A 23 -1.06 -13.77 -36.58
N ALA A 24 -0.33 -14.82 -36.18
CA ALA A 24 -0.25 -15.25 -34.79
C ALA A 24 0.35 -14.18 -33.87
N ILE A 25 1.45 -13.55 -34.29
CA ILE A 25 2.08 -12.45 -33.54
C ILE A 25 1.10 -11.28 -33.40
N LEU A 26 0.44 -10.88 -34.49
CA LEU A 26 -0.49 -9.75 -34.49
C LEU A 26 -1.70 -10.01 -33.58
N VAL A 27 -2.27 -11.21 -33.61
CA VAL A 27 -3.36 -11.61 -32.72
C VAL A 27 -2.90 -11.61 -31.26
N ALA A 28 -1.72 -12.16 -30.97
CA ALA A 28 -1.17 -12.16 -29.62
C ALA A 28 -0.92 -10.73 -29.09
N SER A 29 -0.40 -9.83 -29.93
CA SER A 29 -0.20 -8.42 -29.57
C SER A 29 -1.52 -7.69 -29.32
N ILE A 30 -2.53 -7.89 -30.16
CA ILE A 30 -3.87 -7.30 -29.95
C ILE A 30 -4.47 -7.81 -28.65
N PHE A 31 -4.38 -9.11 -28.38
CA PHE A 31 -4.88 -9.70 -27.14
C PHE A 31 -4.14 -9.17 -25.91
N ALA A 32 -2.81 -9.04 -25.98
CA ALA A 32 -2.02 -8.45 -24.91
C ALA A 32 -2.40 -6.98 -24.65
N LEU A 33 -2.59 -6.18 -25.70
CA LEU A 33 -3.05 -4.79 -25.57
C LEU A 33 -4.47 -4.70 -25.00
N PHE A 34 -5.38 -5.58 -25.45
CA PHE A 34 -6.73 -5.67 -24.92
C PHE A 34 -6.73 -6.00 -23.42
N MET A 35 -5.91 -6.97 -23.02
CA MET A 35 -5.71 -7.33 -21.62
C MET A 35 -5.11 -6.17 -20.83
N LEU A 36 -4.09 -5.49 -21.36
CA LEU A 36 -3.46 -4.35 -20.68
C LEU A 36 -4.37 -3.12 -20.60
N TYR A 37 -5.29 -2.95 -21.54
CA TYR A 37 -6.25 -1.84 -21.52
C TYR A 37 -7.44 -2.09 -20.57
N ASN A 38 -8.02 -3.30 -20.58
CA ASN A 38 -9.22 -3.61 -19.78
C ASN A 38 -8.89 -4.19 -18.40
N TYR A 39 -7.81 -4.96 -18.32
CA TYR A 39 -7.33 -5.65 -17.12
C TYR A 39 -5.91 -5.25 -16.77
N GLY A 40 -5.40 -4.17 -17.38
CA GLY A 40 -4.24 -3.49 -16.85
C GLY A 40 -4.49 -3.18 -15.38
N PRO A 41 -3.44 -3.03 -14.58
CA PRO A 41 -3.59 -2.71 -13.17
C PRO A 41 -4.33 -1.38 -13.03
N SER A 42 -5.66 -1.43 -12.97
CA SER A 42 -6.51 -0.34 -12.52
C SER A 42 -6.14 -0.20 -11.06
N GLY A 43 -5.20 0.71 -10.79
CA GLY A 43 -4.47 0.85 -9.53
C GLY A 43 -5.32 1.34 -8.35
N HIS A 44 -6.53 0.81 -8.23
CA HIS A 44 -7.32 0.98 -7.04
C HIS A 44 -6.83 0.00 -5.99
N TYR A 45 -6.38 0.54 -4.88
CA TYR A 45 -6.24 -0.21 -3.67
C TYR A 45 -7.56 -0.15 -2.92
N ILE A 46 -8.12 -1.32 -2.59
CA ILE A 46 -9.20 -1.40 -1.60
C ILE A 46 -8.52 -1.33 -0.24
N LEU A 47 -9.05 -0.49 0.66
CA LEU A 47 -8.41 -0.24 1.94
C LEU A 47 -8.13 -1.52 2.74
N ASN A 48 -9.07 -2.47 2.72
CA ASN A 48 -8.91 -3.74 3.44
C ASN A 48 -7.66 -4.55 3.03
N ASN A 49 -7.10 -4.29 1.86
CA ASN A 49 -5.90 -4.93 1.33
C ASN A 49 -4.63 -4.10 1.60
N VAL A 50 -4.79 -2.87 2.08
CA VAL A 50 -3.69 -1.95 2.39
C VAL A 50 -3.49 -1.86 3.88
N LEU A 51 -4.54 -1.55 4.63
CA LEU A 51 -4.52 -1.38 6.08
C LEU A 51 -4.66 -2.74 6.79
N LEU A 52 -3.86 -2.99 7.81
CA LEU A 52 -3.91 -4.25 8.55
C LEU A 52 -5.21 -4.39 9.34
N ALA A 53 -5.93 -5.49 9.14
CA ALA A 53 -7.15 -5.77 9.89
C ALA A 53 -6.83 -5.96 11.39
N PRO A 54 -7.69 -5.49 12.31
CA PRO A 54 -7.47 -5.57 13.76
C PRO A 54 -7.17 -7.00 14.25
N ASP A 55 -7.90 -7.99 13.71
CA ASP A 55 -7.76 -9.40 14.08
C ASP A 55 -6.41 -10.00 13.66
N THR A 56 -5.75 -9.39 12.67
CA THR A 56 -4.44 -9.85 12.21
C THR A 56 -3.31 -9.32 13.08
N LEU A 57 -3.48 -8.17 13.75
CA LEU A 57 -2.40 -7.49 14.48
C LEU A 57 -1.72 -8.36 15.53
N ALA A 58 -2.50 -9.11 16.31
CA ALA A 58 -1.98 -10.00 17.35
C ALA A 58 -1.10 -11.14 16.78
N ASN A 59 -1.33 -11.50 15.51
CA ASN A 59 -0.64 -12.60 14.84
C ASN A 59 0.44 -12.12 13.86
N VAL A 60 0.56 -10.80 13.64
CA VAL A 60 1.60 -10.28 12.75
C VAL A 60 2.96 -10.55 13.38
N SER A 61 3.72 -11.41 12.73
CA SER A 61 5.11 -11.64 13.02
C SER A 61 5.86 -11.89 11.73
N PHE A 62 6.91 -11.13 11.50
CA PHE A 62 7.78 -11.32 10.35
C PHE A 62 9.23 -11.38 10.79
N ALA A 63 10.02 -12.11 10.01
CA ALA A 63 11.45 -12.19 10.14
C ALA A 63 12.05 -11.15 9.19
N ASP A 64 12.64 -10.07 9.73
CA ASP A 64 13.46 -9.18 8.92
C ASP A 64 14.85 -9.79 8.84
N SER A 65 15.23 -10.27 7.66
CA SER A 65 16.61 -10.62 7.35
C SER A 65 17.25 -9.44 6.65
N ASP A 66 17.51 -8.37 7.42
CA ASP A 66 18.31 -7.26 6.94
C ASP A 66 19.70 -7.80 6.56
N LEU A 67 20.15 -7.54 5.32
CA LEU A 67 21.37 -8.11 4.73
C LEU A 67 22.65 -7.81 5.53
N THR A 68 22.57 -6.84 6.45
CA THR A 68 23.65 -6.41 7.34
C THR A 68 23.62 -7.09 8.72
N ALA A 69 22.48 -7.62 9.15
CA ALA A 69 22.33 -8.28 10.44
C ALA A 69 22.49 -9.80 10.26
N ALA A 70 23.60 -10.37 10.74
CA ALA A 70 23.91 -11.80 10.70
C ALA A 70 22.87 -12.71 11.41
N LYS A 71 21.78 -12.16 11.94
CA LYS A 71 20.66 -12.87 12.56
C LYS A 71 19.35 -12.28 12.10
N SER A 72 18.49 -13.14 11.55
CA SER A 72 17.09 -12.81 11.28
C SER A 72 16.42 -12.36 12.58
N GLN A 73 15.96 -11.12 12.61
CA GLN A 73 15.31 -10.53 13.78
C GLN A 73 13.81 -10.67 13.60
N ARG A 74 13.18 -11.40 14.52
CA ARG A 74 11.73 -11.57 14.51
C ARG A 74 11.08 -10.34 15.13
N TYR A 75 10.15 -9.73 14.41
CA TYR A 75 9.33 -8.64 14.89
C TYR A 75 7.94 -9.17 15.28
N GLN A 76 7.35 -8.54 16.28
CA GLN A 76 5.96 -8.78 16.72
C GLN A 76 5.27 -7.45 16.99
N TYR A 77 3.94 -7.45 16.93
CA TYR A 77 3.13 -6.28 17.28
C TYR A 77 3.53 -5.69 18.64
N ASP A 78 3.59 -4.36 18.71
CA ASP A 78 3.90 -3.63 19.93
C ASP A 78 2.72 -2.76 20.37
N ARG A 79 2.37 -1.76 19.57
CA ARG A 79 1.33 -0.78 19.88
C ARG A 79 0.84 -0.04 18.64
N ILE A 80 -0.29 0.64 18.79
CA ILE A 80 -0.81 1.61 17.84
C ILE A 80 -0.71 2.99 18.48
N GLU A 81 -0.28 3.99 17.72
CA GLU A 81 -0.12 5.36 18.21
C GLU A 81 -0.78 6.34 17.23
N PHE A 82 -1.58 7.26 17.75
CA PHE A 82 -2.04 8.43 17.01
C PHE A 82 -1.20 9.63 17.44
N SER A 83 -0.64 10.34 16.49
CA SER A 83 0.20 11.50 16.71
C SER A 83 -0.35 12.73 16.00
N ASN A 84 -0.39 13.85 16.71
CA ASN A 84 -0.88 15.12 16.18
C ASN A 84 0.08 16.24 16.61
N TRP A 85 0.34 17.19 15.72
CA TRP A 85 1.21 18.32 16.00
C TRP A 85 0.47 19.40 16.81
N ASN A 86 0.91 19.61 18.05
CA ASN A 86 0.42 20.72 18.86
C ASN A 86 1.19 22.00 18.50
N ALA A 87 0.51 22.94 17.82
CA ALA A 87 1.10 24.20 17.39
C ALA A 87 1.48 25.14 18.55
N GLU A 88 0.73 25.13 19.65
CA GLU A 88 1.00 25.97 20.83
C GLU A 88 2.28 25.53 21.55
N LYS A 89 2.42 24.21 21.77
CA LYS A 89 3.56 23.62 22.48
C LYS A 89 4.73 23.28 21.56
N LYS A 90 4.56 23.40 20.23
CA LYS A 90 5.52 23.00 19.19
C LYS A 90 6.05 21.58 19.40
N GLN A 91 5.16 20.66 19.73
CA GLN A 91 5.50 19.28 20.09
C GLN A 91 4.47 18.31 19.52
N TRP A 92 4.92 17.10 19.19
CA TRP A 92 4.05 16.00 18.84
C TRP A 92 3.34 15.49 20.08
N LEU A 93 2.02 15.61 20.10
CA LEU A 93 1.18 14.88 21.04
C LEU A 93 1.05 13.45 20.52
N ARG A 94 1.45 12.47 21.34
CA ARG A 94 1.39 11.05 21.01
C ARG A 94 0.43 10.36 21.95
N MET A 95 -0.55 9.67 21.38
CA MET A 95 -1.63 9.03 22.11
C MET A 95 -1.63 7.54 21.78
N PRO A 96 -1.45 6.65 22.78
CA PRO A 96 -1.59 5.21 22.54
C PRO A 96 -3.04 4.89 22.22
N ILE A 97 -3.26 4.10 21.18
CA ILE A 97 -4.59 3.69 20.72
C ILE A 97 -4.78 2.21 21.02
N GLY A 98 -5.92 1.86 21.61
CA GLY A 98 -6.29 0.46 21.84
C GLY A 98 -6.72 -0.23 20.54
N THR A 99 -6.66 -1.55 20.54
CA THR A 99 -7.07 -2.35 19.39
C THR A 99 -8.57 -2.22 19.10
N SER A 100 -9.39 -1.93 20.12
CA SER A 100 -10.84 -1.75 19.95
C SER A 100 -11.16 -0.46 19.20
N GLU A 101 -10.53 0.65 19.55
CA GLU A 101 -10.72 1.95 18.89
C GLU A 101 -10.19 1.89 17.46
N TYR A 102 -9.02 1.28 17.27
CA TYR A 102 -8.51 0.99 15.95
C TYR A 102 -9.48 0.13 15.13
N GLY A 103 -10.12 -0.87 15.75
CA GLY A 103 -11.10 -1.71 15.08
C GLY A 103 -12.35 -0.94 14.62
N GLN A 104 -12.84 -0.01 15.44
CA GLN A 104 -13.95 0.86 15.06
C GLN A 104 -13.56 1.77 13.89
N PHE A 105 -12.35 2.35 13.92
CA PHE A 105 -11.82 3.13 12.80
C PHE A 105 -11.73 2.27 11.54
N TYR A 106 -11.10 1.09 11.62
CA TYR A 106 -10.93 0.18 10.49
C TYR A 106 -12.27 -0.16 9.83
N GLN A 107 -13.28 -0.53 10.61
CA GLN A 107 -14.60 -0.89 10.10
C GLN A 107 -15.28 0.24 9.31
N LYS A 108 -15.09 1.50 9.72
CA LYS A 108 -15.67 2.66 9.02
C LYS A 108 -15.11 2.84 7.62
N ILE A 109 -13.82 2.58 7.43
CA ILE A 109 -13.12 2.87 6.18
C ILE A 109 -12.77 1.62 5.36
N ALA A 110 -13.00 0.41 5.89
CA ALA A 110 -12.59 -0.86 5.27
C ALA A 110 -13.04 -1.05 3.81
N SER A 111 -14.20 -0.51 3.45
CA SER A 111 -14.77 -0.62 2.10
C SER A 111 -14.32 0.47 1.14
N GLU A 112 -13.51 1.43 1.60
CA GLU A 112 -13.09 2.56 0.78
C GLU A 112 -12.08 2.14 -0.29
N LYS A 113 -12.14 2.85 -1.41
CA LYS A 113 -11.26 2.64 -2.55
C LYS A 113 -10.34 3.84 -2.69
N SER A 114 -9.10 3.56 -3.06
CA SER A 114 -8.13 4.62 -3.30
C SER A 114 -8.53 5.47 -4.52
N ILE A 115 -8.17 6.74 -4.43
CA ILE A 115 -8.22 7.70 -5.53
C ILE A 115 -7.16 7.29 -6.56
N LEU A 116 -7.54 7.12 -7.83
CA LEU A 116 -6.60 6.77 -8.90
C LEU A 116 -5.71 7.94 -9.29
N GLU A 117 -6.36 9.05 -9.62
CA GLU A 117 -5.72 10.26 -10.12
C GLU A 117 -5.77 11.29 -9.00
N VAL A 118 -4.70 11.30 -8.21
CA VAL A 118 -4.58 12.21 -7.08
C VAL A 118 -4.13 13.56 -7.62
N SER A 119 -5.00 14.56 -7.52
CA SER A 119 -4.68 15.94 -7.88
C SER A 119 -3.51 16.49 -7.04
N HIS A 120 -2.75 17.43 -7.60
CA HIS A 120 -1.66 18.09 -6.88
C HIS A 120 -2.15 18.81 -5.62
N GLU A 121 -3.37 19.33 -5.65
CA GLU A 121 -4.01 19.99 -4.51
C GLU A 121 -4.13 19.02 -3.33
N VAL A 122 -4.63 17.79 -3.57
CA VAL A 122 -4.74 16.76 -2.53
C VAL A 122 -3.37 16.37 -1.98
N VAL A 123 -2.37 16.18 -2.84
CA VAL A 123 -1.00 15.86 -2.41
C VAL A 123 -0.44 16.96 -1.51
N ASN A 124 -0.61 18.23 -1.89
CA ASN A 124 -0.10 19.37 -1.14
C ASN A 124 -0.68 19.49 0.28
N GLN A 125 -1.89 19.00 0.51
CA GLN A 125 -2.52 19.00 1.85
C GLN A 125 -1.77 18.16 2.90
N PHE A 126 -0.85 17.28 2.48
CA PHE A 126 -0.02 16.49 3.39
C PHE A 126 1.36 17.09 3.67
N TYR A 127 1.75 18.15 2.96
CA TYR A 127 3.10 18.75 3.07
C TYR A 127 3.14 20.15 3.68
N SER A 128 2.04 20.92 3.66
CA SER A 128 2.04 22.30 4.18
C SER A 128 2.16 22.42 5.71
N LEU A 129 1.70 21.42 6.45
CA LEU A 129 1.83 21.26 7.91
C LEU A 129 2.09 19.78 8.21
N PRO A 130 2.76 19.47 9.33
CA PRO A 130 2.97 18.09 9.72
C PRO A 130 1.61 17.39 9.88
N PRO A 131 1.33 16.33 9.09
CA PRO A 131 0.03 15.66 9.12
C PRO A 131 -0.13 14.90 10.43
N SER A 132 -1.38 14.72 10.86
CA SER A 132 -1.66 13.76 11.94
C SER A 132 -1.37 12.37 11.42
N LYS A 133 -0.81 11.49 12.26
CA LYS A 133 -0.41 10.15 11.85
C LYS A 133 -0.98 9.09 12.77
N LEU A 134 -1.51 8.02 12.19
CA LEU A 134 -1.80 6.76 12.86
C LEU A 134 -0.70 5.77 12.46
N THR A 135 0.05 5.29 13.44
CA THR A 135 1.20 4.41 13.21
C THR A 135 1.04 3.12 13.99
N ILE A 136 1.21 1.99 13.29
CA ILE A 136 1.29 0.66 13.91
C ILE A 136 2.77 0.33 14.09
N PHE A 137 3.17 0.09 15.33
CA PHE A 137 4.55 -0.22 15.68
C PHE A 137 4.74 -1.71 15.96
N MET A 138 5.93 -2.19 15.60
CA MET A 138 6.40 -3.51 15.93
C MET A 138 7.70 -3.44 16.72
N LYS A 139 7.87 -4.37 17.66
CA LYS A 139 9.08 -4.53 18.45
C LYS A 139 9.81 -5.81 18.08
N SER A 140 11.12 -5.81 18.26
CA SER A 140 11.87 -7.05 18.19
C SER A 140 11.49 -8.01 19.31
N ALA A 141 11.23 -9.27 18.96
CA ALA A 141 10.96 -10.36 19.89
C ALA A 141 12.23 -10.85 20.63
N THR A 142 13.43 -10.54 20.12
CA THR A 142 14.72 -11.06 20.63
C THR A 142 15.53 -10.02 21.41
N ALA A 143 15.01 -8.79 21.57
CA ALA A 143 15.69 -7.74 22.34
C ALA A 143 15.59 -8.03 23.84
N ASN A 144 16.56 -8.79 24.36
CA ASN A 144 16.79 -8.93 25.80
C ASN A 144 17.26 -7.58 26.36
N SER A 145 16.30 -6.75 26.80
CA SER A 145 16.31 -5.71 27.85
C SER A 145 17.58 -4.92 28.25
N SER A 146 18.65 -4.84 27.45
CA SER A 146 19.86 -4.04 27.80
C SER A 146 20.37 -3.12 26.69
N SER A 147 19.98 -3.33 25.43
CA SER A 147 20.04 -2.30 24.39
C SER A 147 18.61 -2.03 23.93
N GLY A 148 18.20 -0.75 23.97
CA GLY A 148 16.80 -0.31 23.91
C GLY A 148 15.92 -1.06 22.90
N THR A 149 14.67 -1.32 23.29
CA THR A 149 13.64 -1.93 22.44
C THR A 149 13.55 -1.17 21.12
N SER A 150 14.12 -1.74 20.05
CA SER A 150 14.00 -1.17 18.70
C SER A 150 12.56 -1.40 18.24
N SER A 151 11.75 -0.35 18.33
CA SER A 151 10.38 -0.34 17.79
C SER A 151 10.43 0.31 16.41
N LYS A 152 9.88 -0.36 15.40
CA LYS A 152 9.88 0.05 13.99
C LYS A 152 8.43 0.25 13.54
N PRO A 153 8.10 1.32 12.78
CA PRO A 153 6.79 1.44 12.18
C PRO A 153 6.59 0.34 11.13
N LEU A 154 5.48 -0.37 11.23
CA LEU A 154 5.04 -1.37 10.26
C LEU A 154 4.11 -0.76 9.22
N GLN A 155 3.33 0.24 9.63
CA GLN A 155 2.32 0.86 8.79
C GLN A 155 2.04 2.27 9.30
N VAL A 156 1.96 3.21 8.36
CA VAL A 156 1.67 4.62 8.63
C VAL A 156 0.49 5.05 7.80
N ALA A 157 -0.51 5.63 8.45
CA ALA A 157 -1.57 6.40 7.82
C ALA A 157 -1.43 7.87 8.21
N GLU A 158 -1.54 8.77 7.24
CA GLU A 158 -1.49 10.21 7.46
C GLU A 158 -2.83 10.83 7.08
N PHE A 159 -3.25 11.84 7.83
CA PHE A 159 -4.48 12.59 7.60
C PHE A 159 -4.17 13.98 7.10
N SER A 160 -4.92 14.44 6.09
CA SER A 160 -4.76 15.76 5.50
C SER A 160 -5.13 16.88 6.47
N GLN A 161 -4.65 18.09 6.18
CA GLN A 161 -4.96 19.27 6.99
C GLN A 161 -6.42 19.70 6.94
N ASP A 162 -7.08 19.54 5.79
CA ASP A 162 -8.50 19.84 5.66
C ASP A 162 -9.38 18.79 6.36
N GLY A 163 -8.78 17.68 6.79
CA GLY A 163 -9.42 16.60 7.52
C GLY A 163 -10.33 15.70 6.68
N ASN A 164 -10.29 15.77 5.35
CA ASN A 164 -11.15 15.01 4.45
C ASN A 164 -10.44 13.89 3.68
N TYR A 165 -9.12 13.90 3.68
CA TYR A 165 -8.31 12.92 2.98
C TYR A 165 -7.39 12.22 3.97
N TYR A 166 -7.02 11.01 3.61
CA TYR A 166 -5.96 10.30 4.29
C TYR A 166 -5.17 9.48 3.28
N ARG A 167 -3.93 9.15 3.64
CA ARG A 167 -3.06 8.33 2.81
C ARG A 167 -2.40 7.25 3.65
N ILE A 168 -2.19 6.10 3.05
CA ILE A 168 -1.51 4.97 3.70
C ILE A 168 -0.23 4.67 2.94
N GLU A 169 0.85 4.51 3.69
CA GLU A 169 2.14 4.13 3.17
C GLU A 169 2.08 2.69 2.61
N LEU A 170 2.48 2.54 1.36
CA LEU A 170 2.63 1.26 0.69
C LEU A 170 4.10 0.82 0.80
N HIS A 171 4.33 -0.31 1.44
CA HIS A 171 5.68 -0.89 1.52
C HIS A 171 5.96 -1.73 0.26
N GLY A 172 6.99 -1.35 -0.50
CA GLY A 172 7.42 -2.02 -1.73
C GLY A 172 8.94 -2.11 -1.88
N GLN A 173 9.43 -2.95 -2.80
CA GLN A 173 10.87 -3.22 -3.02
C GLN A 173 11.66 -2.05 -3.65
N GLN A 174 11.00 -0.99 -4.13
CA GLN A 174 11.67 0.17 -4.70
C GLN A 174 11.62 1.30 -3.68
N GLY A 175 12.77 1.74 -3.19
CA GLY A 175 12.95 2.68 -2.07
C GLY A 175 12.40 4.10 -2.22
N SER A 176 11.33 4.30 -3.00
CA SER A 176 10.49 5.48 -2.97
C SER A 176 9.26 5.23 -2.09
N GLU A 177 8.98 6.14 -1.16
CA GLU A 177 7.73 6.13 -0.38
C GLU A 177 6.53 6.21 -1.34
N GLN A 178 5.76 5.12 -1.43
CA GLN A 178 4.53 5.08 -2.21
C GLN A 178 3.34 5.24 -1.26
N TRP A 179 2.35 6.03 -1.68
CA TRP A 179 1.17 6.35 -0.87
C TRP A 179 -0.10 6.01 -1.64
N ALA A 180 -1.02 5.30 -1.00
CA ALA A 180 -2.40 5.16 -1.48
C ALA A 180 -3.27 6.23 -0.81
N TYR A 181 -3.99 7.03 -1.61
CA TYR A 181 -4.81 8.15 -1.12
C TYR A 181 -6.29 7.77 -1.11
N PHE A 182 -6.99 8.24 -0.10
CA PHE A 182 -8.40 7.95 0.13
C PHE A 182 -9.13 9.23 0.53
N TYR A 183 -10.43 9.27 0.25
CA TYR A 183 -11.30 10.38 0.63
C TYR A 183 -12.38 9.87 1.58
N HIS A 184 -12.50 10.54 2.71
CA HIS A 184 -13.57 10.35 3.66
C HIS A 184 -13.87 11.69 4.36
N PRO A 185 -15.07 12.26 4.18
CA PRO A 185 -15.38 13.59 4.69
C PRO A 185 -15.22 13.65 6.21
N ASN A 186 -14.52 14.66 6.72
CA ASN A 186 -14.26 14.87 8.15
C ASN A 186 -13.53 13.73 8.90
N ILE A 187 -12.82 12.84 8.19
CA ILE A 187 -12.13 11.69 8.80
C ILE A 187 -11.21 12.07 9.96
N LEU A 188 -10.47 13.19 9.86
CA LEU A 188 -9.56 13.59 10.93
C LEU A 188 -10.32 13.94 12.22
N LYS A 189 -11.48 14.58 12.08
CA LYS A 189 -12.34 14.92 13.22
C LYS A 189 -12.90 13.65 13.85
N GLU A 190 -13.41 12.72 13.05
CA GLU A 190 -13.94 11.45 13.55
C GLU A 190 -12.87 10.62 14.28
N VAL A 191 -11.67 10.59 13.73
CA VAL A 191 -10.51 9.91 14.31
C VAL A 191 -10.10 10.57 15.61
N ALA A 192 -10.03 11.91 15.65
CA ALA A 192 -9.73 12.64 16.88
C ALA A 192 -10.79 12.39 17.96
N GLU A 193 -12.08 12.41 17.62
CA GLU A 193 -13.15 12.11 18.57
C GLU A 193 -13.08 10.68 19.10
N LEU A 194 -12.81 9.70 18.22
CA LEU A 194 -12.69 8.30 18.60
C LEU A 194 -11.49 8.06 19.52
N PHE A 195 -10.36 8.72 19.27
CA PHE A 195 -9.10 8.46 19.96
C PHE A 195 -8.86 9.36 21.18
N VAL A 196 -9.35 10.61 21.18
CA VAL A 196 -9.15 11.58 22.27
C VAL A 196 -10.18 11.41 23.37
N ASN A 197 -11.45 11.14 23.05
CA ASN A 197 -12.50 11.00 24.08
C ASN A 197 -12.23 9.84 25.05
N HIS A 198 -11.46 8.83 24.63
CA HIS A 198 -11.11 7.69 25.48
C HIS A 198 -10.02 8.01 26.53
N LEU A 199 -9.30 9.13 26.38
CA LEU A 199 -8.31 9.58 27.37
C LEU A 199 -8.94 10.33 28.56
N GLY A 200 -10.21 10.74 28.44
CA GLY A 200 -10.95 11.45 29.50
C GLY A 200 -11.84 10.57 30.39
N SER A 201 -11.89 9.25 30.17
CA SER A 201 -12.81 8.32 30.87
C SER A 201 -12.11 7.39 31.87
N LYS A 202 -10.96 7.78 32.43
CA LYS A 202 -10.30 7.06 33.53
C LYS A 202 -10.46 7.76 34.87
#